data_AF-A0A177WER1-F1
#
_entry.id   AF-A0A177WER1-F1
#
_cell.length_a   1.000
_cell.length_b   1.000
_cell.length_c   1.000
_cell.angle_alpha   90.00
_cell.angle_beta   90.00
_cell.angle_gamma   90.00
#
_symmetry.space_group_name_H-M   'P 1'
#
loop_
_entity.id
_entity.type
_entity.pdbx_description
1 polymer ?
#
loop_
_entity_poly.entity_id
_entity_poly.type
_entity_poly.pdbx_seq_one_letter_code
_entity_poly.pdbx_strand_id
1 'polypeptide(L)'
;MLLSKFVVDSLTRNVARLTVPAYGPYSSQPSNVYLVGSGSDRLLIDAGNGHPGLAGALEAHLQIQKARLSAILLTHSHSGHMGGISDIMSLYSSQPPIIHKIKLDGFDSDALTISMRNIQSKECISTLDKSVQISAICTPGHTADHASFWLASEGILFSGDAIENRSTVVMDNAHAVFQDLTSYSRSLSHIQRLAPSLIFPSHGDVVQNPFNHIENAIDRQSRISNQIEHIVRSAPGEAAITTKDIITAFSASYRNGLDMSSSNLTKFATDEFCIAGTIRQHILALECRGILKRQPTIFDPTKRTKNGMDPTKIKGPGGLTMDRIFGHVQASRRMDWEADKSNRNKTTDYMHDRIQNRVSTHPIHANVDLSYDVFWKCK
;
A
#
# COMPACT_ATOMS: atom_id res chain seq x y z
N MET A 1 26.37 3.53 20.05
CA MET A 1 26.05 2.09 19.84
C MET A 1 24.82 1.85 18.93
N LEU A 2 24.04 2.88 18.54
CA LEU A 2 22.88 2.76 17.62
C LEU A 2 23.21 2.89 16.12
N LEU A 3 24.37 3.45 15.76
CA LEU A 3 24.79 3.65 14.36
C LEU A 3 25.28 2.37 13.67
N SER A 4 25.65 1.33 14.42
CA SER A 4 26.29 0.11 13.87
C SER A 4 25.36 -0.82 13.08
N LYS A 5 24.10 -0.42 12.88
CA LYS A 5 23.09 -1.20 12.12
C LYS A 5 22.67 -0.55 10.80
N PHE A 6 23.06 0.70 10.54
CA PHE A 6 22.79 1.35 9.27
C PHE A 6 23.92 1.00 8.31
N VAL A 7 23.58 0.28 7.25
CA VAL A 7 24.50 -0.01 6.15
C VAL A 7 24.27 1.05 5.08
N VAL A 8 25.35 1.76 4.72
CA VAL A 8 25.35 2.70 3.60
C VAL A 8 26.12 2.07 2.45
N ASP A 9 25.41 1.67 1.41
CA ASP A 9 25.98 1.05 0.22
C ASP A 9 26.09 2.07 -0.90
N SER A 10 27.28 2.34 -1.42
CA SER A 10 27.44 3.05 -2.69
C SER A 10 27.04 2.11 -3.82
N LEU A 11 25.90 2.37 -4.45
CA LEU A 11 25.37 1.54 -5.54
C LEU A 11 25.93 1.98 -6.89
N THR A 12 26.03 3.30 -7.09
CA THR A 12 26.65 3.91 -8.27
C THR A 12 27.49 5.11 -7.86
N ARG A 13 28.06 5.82 -8.84
CA ARG A 13 28.77 7.08 -8.60
C ARG A 13 27.85 8.13 -7.95
N ASN A 14 26.58 8.19 -8.36
CA ASN A 14 25.64 9.20 -7.90
C ASN A 14 24.62 8.67 -6.90
N VAL A 15 24.57 7.37 -6.61
CA VAL A 15 23.52 6.80 -5.76
C VAL A 15 24.12 6.00 -4.61
N ALA A 16 23.73 6.36 -3.38
CA ALA A 16 23.97 5.56 -2.19
C ALA A 16 22.63 5.12 -1.56
N ARG A 17 22.59 3.90 -1.03
CA ARG A 17 21.44 3.34 -0.33
C ARG A 17 21.72 3.28 1.17
N LEU A 18 20.80 3.79 1.96
CA LEU A 18 20.75 3.58 3.41
C LEU A 18 19.66 2.55 3.69
N THR A 19 20.05 1.38 4.20
CA THR A 19 19.08 0.36 4.63
C THR A 19 18.60 0.70 6.05
N VAL A 20 17.34 1.09 6.17
CA VAL A 20 16.68 1.43 7.43
C VAL A 20 16.15 0.15 8.07
N PRO A 21 16.61 -0.22 9.28
CA PRO A 21 16.09 -1.39 9.95
C PRO A 21 14.58 -1.32 10.20
N ALA A 22 13.94 -2.49 10.22
CA ALA A 22 12.55 -2.65 10.65
C ALA A 22 12.31 -1.97 12.02
N TYR A 23 11.33 -1.07 12.10
CA TYR A 23 10.99 -0.33 13.31
C TYR A 23 9.49 -0.08 13.44
N GLY A 24 8.98 -0.24 14.64
CA GLY A 24 7.56 -0.04 14.94
C GLY A 24 6.67 -1.23 14.53
N PRO A 25 5.37 -1.17 14.87
CA PRO A 25 4.45 -2.29 14.73
C PRO A 25 4.05 -2.60 13.27
N TYR A 26 4.34 -1.69 12.34
CA TYR A 26 3.89 -1.78 10.94
C TYR A 26 5.04 -2.00 9.93
N SER A 27 6.30 -1.97 10.38
CA SER A 27 7.47 -2.25 9.53
C SER A 27 8.13 -3.52 10.04
N SER A 28 7.69 -4.67 9.52
CA SER A 28 8.28 -5.98 9.86
C SER A 28 9.58 -6.26 9.10
N GLN A 29 9.91 -5.42 8.11
CA GLN A 29 11.08 -5.54 7.26
C GLN A 29 11.83 -4.21 7.11
N PRO A 30 13.12 -4.26 6.73
CA PRO A 30 13.87 -3.06 6.39
C PRO A 30 13.28 -2.32 5.19
N SER A 31 13.49 -1.00 5.14
CA SER A 31 13.22 -0.17 3.97
C SER A 31 14.50 0.50 3.47
N ASN A 32 14.52 0.85 2.20
CA ASN A 32 15.63 1.53 1.55
C ASN A 32 15.30 3.01 1.41
N VAL A 33 16.26 3.85 1.80
CA VAL A 33 16.27 5.28 1.50
C VAL A 33 17.47 5.56 0.61
N TYR A 34 17.32 6.43 -0.38
CA TYR A 34 18.38 6.67 -1.37
C TYR A 34 18.87 8.11 -1.32
N LEU A 35 20.19 8.28 -1.25
CA LEU A 35 20.87 9.54 -1.50
C LEU A 35 21.28 9.60 -2.97
N VAL A 36 20.91 10.69 -3.64
CA VAL A 36 21.23 10.91 -5.05
C VAL A 36 22.01 12.21 -5.24
N GLY A 37 23.11 12.13 -6.00
CA GLY A 37 24.08 13.19 -6.23
C GLY A 37 25.48 12.80 -5.76
N SER A 38 26.52 13.39 -6.36
CA SER A 38 27.92 13.20 -5.95
C SER A 38 28.62 14.49 -5.47
N GLY A 39 28.02 15.67 -5.66
CA GLY A 39 28.57 16.98 -5.29
C GLY A 39 28.48 17.32 -3.79
N SER A 40 28.31 18.59 -3.44
CA SER A 40 28.00 19.03 -2.07
C SER A 40 26.49 19.07 -1.77
N ASP A 41 25.67 18.78 -2.77
CA ASP A 41 24.21 18.77 -2.70
C ASP A 41 23.67 17.36 -2.98
N ARG A 42 22.63 16.96 -2.24
CA ARG A 42 22.00 15.64 -2.33
C ARG A 42 20.49 15.76 -2.37
N LEU A 43 19.87 14.88 -3.14
CA LEU A 43 18.45 14.59 -3.07
C LEU A 43 18.28 13.32 -2.22
N LEU A 44 17.25 13.27 -1.38
CA LEU A 44 16.87 12.07 -0.64
C LEU A 44 15.59 11.48 -1.26
N ILE A 45 15.53 10.18 -1.50
CA ILE A 45 14.29 9.49 -1.91
C ILE A 45 13.81 8.65 -0.72
N ASP A 46 12.58 8.92 -0.29
CA ASP A 46 11.95 8.47 0.95
C ASP A 46 12.71 8.90 2.24
N ALA A 47 12.08 8.67 3.38
CA ALA A 47 12.52 9.05 4.72
C ALA A 47 12.35 7.90 5.74
N GLY A 48 12.14 6.68 5.26
CA GLY A 48 12.06 5.48 6.09
C GLY A 48 10.87 5.44 7.07
N ASN A 49 10.93 4.47 7.98
CA ASN A 49 9.83 4.06 8.86
C ASN A 49 9.77 4.79 10.22
N GLY A 50 10.52 5.88 10.38
CA GLY A 50 10.64 6.59 11.68
C GLY A 50 11.61 5.93 12.66
N HIS A 51 12.52 5.07 12.20
CA HIS A 51 13.57 4.52 13.04
C HIS A 51 14.45 5.65 13.62
N PRO A 52 14.62 5.76 14.96
CA PRO A 52 15.26 6.92 15.61
C PRO A 52 16.74 7.12 15.24
N GLY A 53 17.40 6.06 14.77
CA GLY A 53 18.78 6.12 14.27
C GLY A 53 18.97 6.67 12.85
N LEU A 54 17.91 6.82 12.04
CA LEU A 54 18.04 7.20 10.63
C LEU A 54 18.63 8.61 10.46
N ALA A 55 18.07 9.60 11.15
CA ALA A 55 18.52 10.99 11.03
C ALA A 55 20.01 11.14 11.39
N GLY A 56 20.45 10.53 12.49
CA GLY A 56 21.87 10.55 12.89
C GLY A 56 22.79 9.80 11.92
N ALA A 57 22.36 8.68 11.34
CA ALA A 57 23.14 7.95 10.34
C ALA A 57 23.28 8.75 9.03
N LEU A 58 22.18 9.39 8.61
CA LEU A 58 22.13 10.26 7.45
C LEU A 58 23.02 11.49 7.63
N GLU A 59 22.92 12.16 8.77
CA GLU A 59 23.76 13.31 9.11
C GLU A 59 25.24 12.96 9.11
N ALA A 60 25.63 11.88 9.80
CA ALA A 60 27.01 11.44 9.85
C ALA A 60 27.58 11.14 8.45
N HIS A 61 26.80 10.49 7.59
CA HIS A 61 27.20 10.23 6.22
C HIS A 61 27.37 11.51 5.40
N LEU A 62 26.41 12.44 5.48
CA LEU A 62 26.47 13.72 4.76
C LEU A 62 27.64 14.59 5.22
N GLN A 63 27.94 14.61 6.52
CA GLN A 63 29.10 15.33 7.09
C GLN A 63 30.43 14.79 6.55
N ILE A 64 30.60 13.47 6.48
CA ILE A 64 31.81 12.83 5.90
C ILE A 64 31.98 13.25 4.43
N GLN A 65 30.87 13.28 3.68
CA GLN A 65 30.86 13.67 2.27
C GLN A 65 30.90 15.19 2.03
N LYS A 66 30.90 16.00 3.11
CA LYS A 66 30.77 17.47 3.04
C LYS A 66 29.59 17.91 2.17
N ALA A 67 28.47 17.18 2.31
CA ALA A 67 27.26 17.37 1.54
C ALA A 67 26.08 17.75 2.44
N ARG A 68 24.99 18.24 1.84
CA ARG A 68 23.71 18.51 2.51
C ARG A 68 22.54 18.12 1.62
N LEU A 69 21.37 17.94 2.21
CA LEU A 69 20.14 17.77 1.46
C LEU A 69 19.58 19.11 1.00
N SER A 70 19.10 19.16 -0.24
CA SER A 70 18.28 20.26 -0.77
C SER A 70 16.82 19.87 -0.95
N ALA A 71 16.54 18.58 -1.17
CA ALA A 71 15.19 18.08 -1.34
C ALA A 71 15.03 16.64 -0.81
N ILE A 72 13.80 16.33 -0.39
CA ILE A 72 13.31 14.99 -0.07
C ILE A 72 12.20 14.67 -1.07
N LEU A 73 12.31 13.57 -1.78
CA LEU A 73 11.36 13.09 -2.77
C LEU A 73 10.64 11.88 -2.18
N LEU A 74 9.35 12.03 -1.87
CA LEU A 74 8.56 10.95 -1.28
C LEU A 74 7.87 10.15 -2.38
N THR A 75 8.02 8.82 -2.33
CA THR A 75 7.30 7.92 -3.22
C THR A 75 5.80 7.94 -2.92
N HIS A 76 5.40 7.88 -1.65
CA HIS A 76 4.00 7.92 -1.21
C HIS A 76 3.85 8.14 0.31
N SER A 77 2.59 8.21 0.78
CA SER A 77 2.19 8.58 2.15
C SER A 77 2.39 7.53 3.24
N HIS A 78 2.91 6.34 2.92
CA HIS A 78 3.01 5.31 3.94
C HIS A 78 4.06 5.62 4.98
N SER A 79 3.77 5.24 6.22
CA SER A 79 4.65 5.49 7.36
C SER A 79 6.03 4.87 7.19
N GLY A 80 6.15 3.77 6.43
CA GLY A 80 7.41 3.14 6.05
C GLY A 80 8.34 4.00 5.18
N HIS A 81 7.80 5.07 4.58
CA HIS A 81 8.47 5.94 3.60
C HIS A 81 8.53 7.39 4.07
N MET A 82 7.55 7.86 4.85
CA MET A 82 7.52 9.24 5.34
C MET A 82 7.74 9.38 6.85
N GLY A 83 7.90 8.27 7.57
CA GLY A 83 7.95 8.25 9.03
C GLY A 83 9.13 9.03 9.63
N GLY A 84 10.28 9.08 8.95
CA GLY A 84 11.47 9.78 9.43
C GLY A 84 11.57 11.25 9.04
N ILE A 85 10.57 11.83 8.36
CA ILE A 85 10.65 13.23 7.88
C ILE A 85 10.89 14.19 9.04
N SER A 86 10.12 14.09 10.12
CA SER A 86 10.23 15.02 11.25
C SER A 86 11.64 15.01 11.84
N ASP A 87 12.23 13.81 12.02
CA ASP A 87 13.57 13.66 12.57
C ASP A 87 14.63 14.21 11.61
N ILE A 88 14.51 13.96 10.31
CA ILE A 88 15.43 14.50 9.29
C ILE A 88 15.34 16.01 9.23
N MET A 89 14.12 16.58 9.25
CA MET A 89 13.91 18.03 9.22
C MET A 89 14.49 18.72 10.46
N SER A 90 14.49 18.05 11.61
CA SER A 90 15.08 18.58 12.84
C SER A 90 16.59 18.85 12.75
N LEU A 91 17.28 18.22 11.79
CA LEU A 91 18.70 18.46 11.52
C LEU A 91 18.96 19.83 10.85
N TYR A 92 17.93 20.48 10.33
CA TYR A 92 18.05 21.69 9.51
C TYR A 92 17.32 22.88 10.17
N SER A 93 18.06 23.78 10.80
CA SER A 93 17.47 24.94 11.49
C SER A 93 17.23 26.18 10.60
N SER A 94 17.99 26.33 9.50
CA SER A 94 17.97 27.55 8.66
C SER A 94 17.50 27.31 7.23
N GLN A 95 17.94 26.21 6.61
CA GLN A 95 17.62 25.86 5.22
C GLN A 95 17.18 24.39 5.16
N PRO A 96 15.93 24.10 5.55
CA PRO A 96 15.40 22.74 5.47
C PRO A 96 15.24 22.31 4.01
N PRO A 97 15.41 21.01 3.70
CA PRO A 97 15.16 20.51 2.36
C PRO A 97 13.68 20.65 1.97
N ILE A 98 13.42 20.89 0.69
CA ILE A 98 12.05 20.94 0.16
C ILE A 98 11.54 19.52 0.02
N ILE A 99 10.36 19.23 0.59
CA ILE A 99 9.73 17.93 0.44
C ILE A 99 8.83 17.95 -0.79
N HIS A 100 9.05 17.03 -1.73
CA HIS A 100 8.26 16.85 -2.95
C HIS A 100 7.49 15.54 -2.88
N LYS A 101 6.19 15.59 -3.20
CA LYS A 101 5.29 14.43 -3.20
C LYS A 101 4.10 14.71 -4.11
N ILE A 102 3.52 13.67 -4.73
CA ILE A 102 2.20 13.80 -5.36
C ILE A 102 1.19 14.06 -4.25
N LYS A 103 0.49 15.19 -4.29
CA LYS A 103 -0.57 15.48 -3.32
C LYS A 103 -1.91 14.91 -3.77
N LEU A 104 -2.68 14.44 -2.80
CA LEU A 104 -4.09 14.11 -2.97
C LEU A 104 -4.96 15.13 -2.23
N ASP A 105 -5.92 15.68 -2.95
CA ASP A 105 -6.91 16.62 -2.39
C ASP A 105 -7.68 15.96 -1.25
N GLY A 106 -7.82 16.66 -0.12
CA GLY A 106 -8.54 16.18 1.08
C GLY A 106 -7.77 15.17 1.96
N PHE A 107 -6.67 14.59 1.49
CA PHE A 107 -5.79 13.75 2.32
C PHE A 107 -4.60 14.55 2.86
N ASP A 108 -3.93 15.31 2.00
CA ASP A 108 -2.74 16.08 2.36
C ASP A 108 -3.04 17.47 2.94
N SER A 109 -4.27 17.97 2.80
CA SER A 109 -4.68 19.29 3.32
C SER A 109 -4.92 19.29 4.84
N ASP A 110 -5.28 18.15 5.41
CA ASP A 110 -5.85 18.08 6.77
C ASP A 110 -4.97 17.26 7.74
N ALA A 111 -4.02 16.48 7.23
CA ALA A 111 -3.33 15.45 8.01
C ALA A 111 -1.89 15.76 8.45
N LEU A 112 -1.20 16.74 7.83
CA LEU A 112 0.25 16.91 7.99
C LEU A 112 0.64 18.33 8.38
N THR A 113 1.35 18.48 9.50
CA THR A 113 1.93 19.74 9.98
C THR A 113 3.16 20.19 9.17
N ILE A 114 3.63 19.36 8.23
CA ILE A 114 4.84 19.59 7.45
C ILE A 114 4.47 20.09 6.06
N SER A 115 4.98 21.26 5.68
CA SER A 115 4.76 21.82 4.34
C SER A 115 5.47 20.97 3.28
N MET A 116 4.72 20.55 2.26
CA MET A 116 5.23 19.79 1.13
C MET A 116 4.86 20.51 -0.17
N ARG A 117 5.72 20.40 -1.18
CA ARG A 117 5.46 20.84 -2.54
C ARG A 117 4.79 19.72 -3.32
N ASN A 118 3.66 20.02 -3.97
CA ASN A 118 3.08 19.10 -4.92
C ASN A 118 4.01 18.95 -6.12
N ILE A 119 4.32 17.72 -6.51
CA ILE A 119 5.05 17.42 -7.73
C ILE A 119 4.13 16.78 -8.75
N GLN A 120 4.35 17.05 -10.03
CA GLN A 120 3.58 16.44 -11.11
C GLN A 120 4.40 15.38 -11.85
N SER A 121 3.72 14.46 -12.55
CA SER A 121 4.42 13.52 -13.43
C SER A 121 5.27 14.28 -14.44
N LYS A 122 6.49 13.78 -14.67
CA LYS A 122 7.55 14.34 -15.54
C LYS A 122 8.17 15.64 -15.04
N GLU A 123 7.70 16.21 -13.92
CA GLU A 123 8.42 17.31 -13.27
C GLU A 123 9.79 16.82 -12.82
N CYS A 124 10.80 17.66 -13.02
CA CYS A 124 12.19 17.32 -12.74
C CYS A 124 12.70 18.08 -11.52
N ILE A 125 13.37 17.37 -10.64
CA ILE A 125 14.11 17.93 -9.50
C ILE A 125 15.57 17.73 -9.78
N SER A 126 16.36 18.78 -9.60
CA SER A 126 17.81 18.72 -9.75
C SER A 126 18.50 19.03 -8.44
N THR A 127 19.70 18.50 -8.26
CA THR A 127 20.63 19.05 -7.27
C THR A 127 20.88 20.52 -7.57
N LEU A 128 21.27 21.31 -6.56
CA LEU A 128 21.51 22.75 -6.74
C LEU A 128 22.61 23.06 -7.76
N ASP A 129 23.61 22.19 -7.86
CA ASP A 129 24.69 22.27 -8.85
C ASP A 129 24.30 21.75 -10.24
N LYS A 130 23.06 21.24 -10.40
CA LYS A 130 22.51 20.63 -11.61
C LYS A 130 23.32 19.44 -12.14
N SER A 131 24.16 18.83 -11.30
CA SER A 131 24.94 17.65 -11.67
C SER A 131 24.07 16.40 -11.84
N VAL A 132 22.95 16.33 -11.13
CA VAL A 132 21.98 15.24 -11.24
C VAL A 132 20.56 15.80 -11.36
N GLN A 133 19.76 15.15 -12.21
CA GLN A 133 18.35 15.46 -12.44
C GLN A 133 17.52 14.17 -12.35
N ILE A 134 16.43 14.23 -11.60
CA ILE A 134 15.48 13.14 -11.38
C ILE A 134 14.10 13.60 -11.83
N SER A 135 13.39 12.77 -12.59
CA SER A 135 12.00 13.03 -12.98
C SER A 135 11.04 12.22 -12.12
N ALA A 136 9.96 12.84 -11.64
CA ALA A 136 8.86 12.09 -11.04
C ALA A 136 8.06 11.36 -12.12
N ILE A 137 7.68 10.12 -11.87
CA ILE A 137 6.80 9.32 -12.73
C ILE A 137 5.63 8.88 -11.86
N CYS A 138 4.42 9.39 -12.13
CA CYS A 138 3.23 8.93 -11.43
C CYS A 138 3.02 7.44 -11.73
N THR A 139 3.03 6.62 -10.68
CA THR A 139 2.82 5.17 -10.76
C THR A 139 1.76 4.72 -9.75
N PRO A 140 0.52 5.25 -9.85
CA PRO A 140 -0.55 4.92 -8.90
C PRO A 140 -0.92 3.45 -8.99
N GLY A 141 -1.54 2.94 -7.94
CA GLY A 141 -1.99 1.55 -7.86
C GLY A 141 -1.72 0.99 -6.48
N HIS A 142 -0.45 1.02 -6.05
CA HIS A 142 -0.07 0.76 -4.65
C HIS A 142 -0.88 1.71 -3.74
N THR A 143 -0.60 2.99 -3.87
CA THR A 143 -1.47 4.08 -3.41
C THR A 143 -1.84 5.00 -4.57
N ALA A 144 -2.84 5.86 -4.37
CA ALA A 144 -3.23 6.87 -5.35
C ALA A 144 -2.18 7.99 -5.51
N ASP A 145 -1.40 8.29 -4.48
CA ASP A 145 -0.33 9.30 -4.47
C ASP A 145 1.03 8.74 -4.88
N HIS A 146 1.10 7.50 -5.34
CA HIS A 146 2.39 6.86 -5.59
C HIS A 146 3.13 7.46 -6.79
N ALA A 147 4.40 7.80 -6.58
CA ALA A 147 5.36 8.14 -7.61
C ALA A 147 6.60 7.24 -7.54
N SER A 148 7.10 6.88 -8.71
CA SER A 148 8.46 6.39 -8.91
C SER A 148 9.34 7.56 -9.36
N PHE A 149 10.66 7.44 -9.19
CA PHE A 149 11.61 8.48 -9.59
C PHE A 149 12.60 7.95 -10.62
N TRP A 150 12.77 8.67 -11.73
CA TRP A 150 13.57 8.26 -12.87
C TRP A 150 14.87 9.07 -12.96
N LEU A 151 16.00 8.38 -12.81
CA LEU A 151 17.34 8.92 -13.04
C LEU A 151 17.82 8.51 -14.43
N ALA A 152 17.45 9.32 -15.42
CA ALA A 152 17.68 9.02 -16.84
C ALA A 152 19.16 8.85 -17.19
N SER A 153 20.06 9.61 -16.54
CA SER A 153 21.50 9.58 -16.82
C SER A 153 22.17 8.24 -16.51
N GLU A 154 21.56 7.42 -15.65
CA GLU A 154 22.05 6.09 -15.28
C GLU A 154 21.09 4.96 -15.67
N GLY A 155 19.93 5.29 -16.24
CA GLY A 155 18.90 4.31 -16.56
C GLY A 155 18.28 3.64 -15.31
N ILE A 156 18.20 4.36 -14.19
CA ILE A 156 17.77 3.82 -12.89
C ILE A 156 16.38 4.30 -12.55
N LEU A 157 15.51 3.36 -12.18
CA LEU A 157 14.19 3.66 -11.61
C LEU A 157 14.21 3.38 -10.11
N PHE A 158 13.89 4.39 -9.31
CA PHE A 158 13.50 4.20 -7.91
C PHE A 158 12.01 3.92 -7.88
N SER A 159 11.62 2.65 -7.70
CA SER A 159 10.25 2.19 -7.93
C SER A 159 9.30 2.40 -6.76
N GLY A 160 9.79 2.83 -5.60
CA GLY A 160 8.98 2.80 -4.38
C GLY A 160 8.48 1.39 -4.10
N ASP A 161 7.18 1.29 -3.88
CA ASP A 161 6.44 0.04 -3.67
C ASP A 161 5.65 -0.39 -4.91
N ALA A 162 5.78 0.32 -6.04
CA ALA A 162 5.19 -0.14 -7.30
C ALA A 162 5.85 -1.45 -7.80
N ILE A 163 7.15 -1.58 -7.55
CA ILE A 163 7.92 -2.81 -7.77
C ILE A 163 8.84 -2.99 -6.58
N GLU A 164 8.76 -4.15 -5.94
CA GLU A 164 9.61 -4.55 -4.83
C GLU A 164 10.46 -5.76 -5.25
N ASN A 165 11.52 -6.08 -4.51
CA ASN A 165 12.33 -7.27 -4.74
C ASN A 165 12.65 -7.97 -3.43
N ARG A 166 11.59 -8.40 -2.73
CA ARG A 166 11.67 -9.10 -1.45
C ARG A 166 10.72 -10.28 -1.43
N SER A 167 11.18 -11.42 -0.91
CA SER A 167 10.28 -12.55 -0.65
C SER A 167 9.66 -12.42 0.73
N THR A 168 8.35 -12.62 0.85
CA THR A 168 7.70 -12.90 2.12
C THR A 168 7.34 -14.38 2.21
N VAL A 169 6.71 -14.79 3.31
CA VAL A 169 6.35 -16.20 3.51
C VAL A 169 5.28 -16.64 2.49
N VAL A 170 4.46 -15.72 1.99
CA VAL A 170 3.37 -16.00 1.04
C VAL A 170 3.45 -15.19 -0.26
N MET A 171 4.37 -14.22 -0.35
CA MET A 171 4.58 -13.38 -1.52
C MET A 171 5.96 -13.69 -2.10
N ASP A 172 6.03 -13.98 -3.39
CA ASP A 172 7.33 -14.06 -4.07
C ASP A 172 7.93 -12.65 -4.24
N ASN A 173 9.18 -12.60 -4.66
CA ASN A 173 9.94 -11.38 -4.89
C ASN A 173 9.37 -10.42 -5.95
N ALA A 174 8.22 -10.72 -6.57
CA ALA A 174 7.60 -9.90 -7.60
C ALA A 174 6.22 -9.34 -7.22
N HIS A 175 5.75 -9.57 -6.00
CA HIS A 175 4.40 -9.17 -5.60
C HIS A 175 4.39 -7.89 -4.77
N ALA A 176 3.93 -6.79 -5.37
CA ALA A 176 3.51 -5.61 -4.63
C ALA A 176 2.04 -5.74 -4.21
N VAL A 177 1.70 -5.21 -3.03
CA VAL A 177 0.32 -5.00 -2.58
C VAL A 177 -0.21 -3.72 -3.25
N PHE A 178 -1.50 -3.66 -3.58
CA PHE A 178 -2.09 -2.46 -4.19
C PHE A 178 -3.54 -2.22 -3.79
N GLN A 179 -3.93 -0.93 -3.79
CA GLN A 179 -5.31 -0.46 -3.58
C GLN A 179 -6.16 -0.53 -4.84
N ASP A 180 -5.57 -0.33 -6.02
CA ASP A 180 -6.29 -0.34 -7.30
C ASP A 180 -5.51 -1.12 -8.37
N LEU A 181 -6.06 -2.29 -8.75
CA LEU A 181 -5.44 -3.16 -9.74
C LEU A 181 -5.33 -2.50 -11.12
N THR A 182 -6.31 -1.67 -11.48
CA THR A 182 -6.35 -1.05 -12.82
C THR A 182 -5.20 -0.06 -12.97
N SER A 183 -5.04 0.85 -12.02
CA SER A 183 -3.94 1.81 -11.97
C SER A 183 -2.61 1.10 -11.82
N TYR A 184 -2.53 0.08 -10.95
CA TYR A 184 -1.32 -0.71 -10.77
C TYR A 184 -0.85 -1.35 -12.08
N SER A 185 -1.75 -2.00 -12.81
CA SER A 185 -1.44 -2.64 -14.10
C SER A 185 -0.99 -1.63 -15.17
N ARG A 186 -1.59 -0.43 -15.19
CA ARG A 186 -1.16 0.68 -16.06
C ARG A 186 0.22 1.19 -15.68
N SER A 187 0.51 1.29 -14.39
CA SER A 187 1.80 1.68 -13.85
C SER A 187 2.90 0.68 -14.22
N LEU A 188 2.65 -0.63 -14.06
CA LEU A 188 3.58 -1.67 -14.52
C LEU A 188 3.85 -1.56 -16.02
N SER A 189 2.81 -1.38 -16.84
CA SER A 189 2.96 -1.20 -18.29
C SER A 189 3.76 0.07 -18.64
N HIS A 190 3.60 1.14 -17.86
CA HIS A 190 4.37 2.37 -18.03
C HIS A 190 5.84 2.15 -17.67
N ILE A 191 6.11 1.51 -16.53
CA ILE A 191 7.48 1.16 -16.10
C ILE A 191 8.14 0.23 -17.12
N GLN A 192 7.41 -0.74 -17.69
CA GLN A 192 7.92 -1.61 -18.75
C GLN A 192 8.39 -0.82 -19.98
N ARG A 193 7.60 0.19 -20.41
CA ARG A 193 7.95 1.07 -21.53
C ARG A 193 9.09 2.03 -21.23
N LEU A 194 9.31 2.37 -19.95
CA LEU A 194 10.46 3.18 -19.52
C LEU A 194 11.78 2.42 -19.71
N ALA A 195 11.72 1.08 -19.73
CA ALA A 195 12.85 0.18 -19.95
C ALA A 195 14.06 0.49 -19.04
N PRO A 196 13.87 0.49 -17.70
CA PRO A 196 14.97 0.73 -16.77
C PRO A 196 16.07 -0.33 -16.89
N SER A 197 17.32 0.08 -16.77
CA SER A 197 18.49 -0.80 -16.71
C SER A 197 18.65 -1.42 -15.33
N LEU A 198 18.26 -0.69 -14.28
CA LEU A 198 18.21 -1.15 -12.89
C LEU A 198 16.95 -0.59 -12.21
N ILE A 199 16.39 -1.36 -11.26
CA ILE A 199 15.34 -0.86 -10.37
C ILE A 199 15.84 -0.92 -8.93
N PHE A 200 15.70 0.21 -8.23
CA PHE A 200 16.04 0.40 -6.82
C PHE A 200 14.73 0.50 -6.02
N PRO A 201 14.24 -0.62 -5.46
CA PRO A 201 12.97 -0.65 -4.75
C PRO A 201 13.09 -0.12 -3.33
N SER A 202 12.01 0.42 -2.76
CA SER A 202 12.00 0.81 -1.34
C SER A 202 12.09 -0.38 -0.39
N HIS A 203 11.93 -1.60 -0.90
CA HIS A 203 12.15 -2.83 -0.14
C HIS A 203 12.81 -3.95 -0.95
N GLY A 204 13.79 -4.59 -0.31
CA GLY A 204 14.56 -5.68 -0.89
C GLY A 204 15.79 -5.23 -1.66
N ASP A 205 16.28 -6.10 -2.53
CA ASP A 205 17.55 -5.90 -3.23
C ASP A 205 17.38 -5.17 -4.56
N VAL A 206 18.47 -4.62 -5.07
CA VAL A 206 18.51 -4.06 -6.43
C VAL A 206 18.05 -5.11 -7.45
N VAL A 207 17.12 -4.72 -8.32
CA VAL A 207 16.69 -5.56 -9.44
C VAL A 207 17.68 -5.37 -10.59
N GLN A 208 18.51 -6.39 -10.80
CA GLN A 208 19.54 -6.41 -11.86
C GLN A 208 18.99 -6.75 -13.25
N ASN A 209 17.82 -7.43 -13.32
CA ASN A 209 17.13 -7.73 -14.57
C ASN A 209 15.70 -7.19 -14.54
N PRO A 210 15.52 -5.87 -14.74
CA PRO A 210 14.21 -5.23 -14.67
C PRO A 210 13.18 -5.80 -15.65
N PHE A 211 13.59 -6.14 -16.87
CA PHE A 211 12.67 -6.67 -17.88
C PHE A 211 11.94 -7.92 -17.38
N ASN A 212 12.69 -8.94 -16.96
CA ASN A 212 12.11 -10.17 -16.43
C ASN A 212 11.30 -9.92 -15.15
N HIS A 213 11.74 -9.00 -14.29
CA HIS A 213 11.07 -8.70 -13.03
C HIS A 213 9.71 -8.03 -13.25
N ILE A 214 9.65 -7.05 -14.16
CA ILE A 214 8.40 -6.37 -14.54
C ILE A 214 7.46 -7.35 -15.24
N GLU A 215 7.97 -8.18 -16.16
CA GLU A 215 7.18 -9.20 -16.84
C GLU A 215 6.57 -10.19 -15.84
N ASN A 216 7.37 -10.69 -14.89
CA ASN A 216 6.89 -11.54 -13.81
C ASN A 216 5.80 -10.87 -12.96
N ALA A 217 5.94 -9.57 -12.65
CA ALA A 217 4.94 -8.82 -11.89
C ALA A 217 3.61 -8.66 -12.67
N ILE A 218 3.68 -8.45 -13.99
CA ILE A 218 2.52 -8.38 -14.89
C ILE A 218 1.84 -9.75 -15.01
N ASP A 219 2.60 -10.80 -15.31
CA ASP A 219 2.11 -12.17 -15.47
C ASP A 219 1.46 -12.68 -14.19
N ARG A 220 1.99 -12.29 -13.04
CA ARG A 220 1.40 -12.62 -11.75
C ARG A 220 -0.04 -12.11 -11.63
N GLN A 221 -0.36 -10.91 -12.10
CA GLN A 221 -1.74 -10.38 -12.06
C GLN A 221 -2.70 -11.24 -12.91
N SER A 222 -2.22 -11.73 -14.04
CA SER A 222 -2.96 -12.67 -14.90
C SER A 222 -3.17 -14.00 -14.21
N ARG A 223 -2.13 -14.57 -13.57
CA ARG A 223 -2.22 -15.82 -12.81
C ARG A 223 -3.22 -15.72 -11.65
N ILE A 224 -3.19 -14.63 -10.88
CA ILE A 224 -4.13 -14.40 -9.77
C ILE A 224 -5.57 -14.39 -10.28
N SER A 225 -5.83 -13.64 -11.36
CA SER A 225 -7.16 -13.55 -11.97
C SER A 225 -7.66 -14.91 -12.46
N ASN A 226 -6.82 -15.65 -13.18
CA ASN A 226 -7.15 -16.98 -13.72
C ASN A 226 -7.42 -17.99 -12.59
N GLN A 227 -6.64 -17.92 -11.51
CA GLN A 227 -6.82 -18.79 -10.36
C GLN A 227 -8.14 -18.49 -9.62
N ILE A 228 -8.49 -17.21 -9.43
CA ILE A 228 -9.78 -16.82 -8.84
C ILE A 228 -10.94 -17.32 -9.70
N GLU A 229 -10.86 -17.14 -11.01
CA GLU A 229 -11.87 -17.65 -11.93
C GLU A 229 -12.00 -19.18 -11.80
N HIS A 230 -10.88 -19.90 -11.77
CA HIS A 230 -10.87 -21.36 -11.61
C HIS A 230 -11.51 -21.81 -10.29
N ILE A 231 -11.20 -21.13 -9.17
CA ILE A 231 -11.82 -21.40 -7.86
C ILE A 231 -13.34 -21.23 -7.94
N VAL A 232 -13.82 -20.16 -8.58
CA VAL A 232 -15.27 -19.90 -8.70
C VAL A 232 -15.94 -20.93 -9.63
N ARG A 233 -15.31 -21.32 -10.75
CA ARG A 233 -15.84 -22.35 -11.67
C ARG A 233 -15.90 -23.75 -11.03
N SER A 234 -14.99 -24.04 -10.12
CA SER A 234 -14.88 -25.35 -9.47
C SER A 234 -15.77 -25.49 -8.23
N ALA A 235 -16.57 -24.46 -7.90
CA ALA A 235 -17.50 -24.51 -6.78
C ALA A 235 -18.54 -25.65 -6.98
N PRO A 236 -18.89 -26.44 -5.94
CA PRO A 236 -19.80 -27.58 -6.09
C PRO A 236 -21.21 -27.19 -6.56
N GLY A 237 -21.65 -27.75 -7.69
CA GLY A 237 -22.95 -27.47 -8.31
C GLY A 237 -23.03 -26.09 -8.96
N GLU A 238 -24.20 -25.67 -9.46
CA GLU A 238 -24.42 -24.28 -9.88
C GLU A 238 -24.40 -23.28 -8.69
N ALA A 239 -23.85 -23.64 -7.54
CA ALA A 239 -23.90 -22.83 -6.33
C ALA A 239 -22.96 -21.63 -6.40
N ALA A 240 -23.40 -20.51 -5.85
CA ALA A 240 -22.55 -19.33 -5.70
C ALA A 240 -21.57 -19.53 -4.54
N ILE A 241 -20.36 -19.01 -4.67
CA ILE A 241 -19.31 -19.09 -3.65
C ILE A 241 -19.07 -17.70 -3.03
N THR A 242 -18.77 -17.63 -1.73
CA THR A 242 -18.57 -16.33 -1.06
C THR A 242 -17.17 -15.76 -1.32
N THR A 243 -17.00 -14.43 -1.19
CA THR A 243 -15.68 -13.79 -1.19
C THR A 243 -14.74 -14.45 -0.17
N LYS A 244 -15.25 -14.82 1.01
CA LYS A 244 -14.48 -15.51 2.06
C LYS A 244 -13.97 -16.87 1.59
N ASP A 245 -14.83 -17.65 0.94
CA ASP A 245 -14.46 -18.98 0.46
C ASP A 245 -13.41 -18.88 -0.66
N ILE A 246 -13.54 -17.89 -1.57
CA ILE A 246 -12.54 -17.61 -2.60
C ILE A 246 -11.18 -17.29 -1.96
N ILE A 247 -11.15 -16.36 -0.99
CA ILE A 247 -9.92 -15.99 -0.29
C ILE A 247 -9.32 -17.21 0.44
N THR A 248 -10.16 -18.01 1.11
CA THR A 248 -9.71 -19.20 1.84
C THR A 248 -9.11 -20.24 0.90
N ALA A 249 -9.79 -20.55 -0.21
CA ALA A 249 -9.32 -21.51 -1.21
C ALA A 249 -8.04 -21.03 -1.90
N PHE A 250 -7.95 -19.73 -2.23
CA PHE A 250 -6.76 -19.13 -2.80
C PHE A 250 -5.59 -19.20 -1.82
N SER A 251 -5.76 -18.74 -0.57
CA SER A 251 -4.71 -18.81 0.44
C SER A 251 -4.25 -20.24 0.72
N ALA A 252 -5.15 -21.23 0.68
CA ALA A 252 -4.79 -22.64 0.87
C ALA A 252 -3.81 -23.16 -0.19
N SER A 253 -3.91 -22.69 -1.45
CA SER A 253 -2.96 -23.10 -2.49
C SER A 253 -1.54 -22.60 -2.22
N TYR A 254 -1.39 -21.46 -1.53
CA TYR A 254 -0.10 -20.90 -1.13
C TYR A 254 0.48 -21.56 0.12
N ARG A 255 -0.35 -22.17 0.97
CA ARG A 255 0.09 -22.89 2.18
C ARG A 255 0.79 -24.22 1.86
N ASN A 256 0.50 -24.82 0.71
CA ASN A 256 1.08 -26.10 0.32
C ASN A 256 2.59 -25.95 0.07
N GLY A 257 3.40 -26.42 1.03
CA GLY A 257 4.86 -26.41 0.94
C GLY A 257 5.59 -25.45 1.89
N LEU A 258 4.88 -24.75 2.78
CA LEU A 258 5.49 -23.81 3.72
C LEU A 258 5.67 -24.40 5.14
N ASP A 259 6.77 -24.06 5.79
CA ASP A 259 7.04 -24.37 7.20
C ASP A 259 6.23 -23.44 8.14
N MET A 260 5.27 -24.01 8.86
CA MET A 260 4.30 -23.29 9.71
C MET A 260 4.74 -23.17 11.18
N SER A 261 6.02 -22.91 11.44
CA SER A 261 6.50 -22.58 12.79
C SER A 261 5.83 -21.33 13.37
N SER A 262 5.80 -21.18 14.69
CA SER A 262 5.08 -20.09 15.40
C SER A 262 5.52 -18.67 14.98
N SER A 263 6.78 -18.48 14.60
CA SER A 263 7.31 -17.22 14.07
C SER A 263 6.84 -16.93 12.64
N ASN A 264 6.60 -17.95 11.82
CA ASN A 264 6.05 -17.81 10.49
C ASN A 264 4.54 -17.53 10.56
N LEU A 265 3.81 -18.14 11.50
CA LEU A 265 2.35 -17.97 11.70
C LEU A 265 1.91 -16.50 11.86
N THR A 266 2.65 -15.69 12.62
CA THR A 266 2.31 -14.25 12.77
C THR A 266 2.57 -13.45 11.50
N LYS A 267 3.62 -13.79 10.74
CA LYS A 267 3.90 -13.19 9.43
C LYS A 267 2.83 -13.58 8.41
N PHE A 268 2.40 -14.84 8.43
CA PHE A 268 1.29 -15.35 7.62
C PHE A 268 0.00 -14.59 7.84
N ALA A 269 -0.39 -14.31 9.09
CA ALA A 269 -1.65 -13.62 9.37
C ALA A 269 -1.69 -12.19 8.80
N THR A 270 -0.57 -11.47 8.90
CA THR A 270 -0.43 -10.13 8.31
C THR A 270 -0.45 -10.18 6.79
N ASP A 271 0.25 -11.16 6.19
CA ASP A 271 0.29 -11.28 4.75
C ASP A 271 -1.04 -11.80 4.16
N GLU A 272 -1.79 -12.64 4.89
CA GLU A 272 -3.12 -13.12 4.49
C GLU A 272 -4.12 -11.97 4.37
N PHE A 273 -4.00 -10.94 5.21
CA PHE A 273 -4.81 -9.73 5.10
C PHE A 273 -4.48 -8.92 3.83
N CYS A 274 -3.19 -8.80 3.49
CA CYS A 274 -2.73 -8.12 2.27
C CYS A 274 -3.17 -8.87 1.01
N ILE A 275 -3.06 -10.20 1.03
CA ILE A 275 -3.52 -11.09 -0.04
C ILE A 275 -5.04 -10.98 -0.19
N ALA A 276 -5.80 -10.93 0.91
CA ALA A 276 -7.25 -10.75 0.86
C ALA A 276 -7.63 -9.44 0.15
N GLY A 277 -6.92 -8.33 0.39
CA GLY A 277 -7.10 -7.07 -0.33
C GLY A 277 -6.85 -7.21 -1.84
N THR A 278 -5.74 -7.84 -2.20
CA THR A 278 -5.38 -8.15 -3.60
C THR A 278 -6.46 -9.00 -4.28
N ILE A 279 -6.89 -10.09 -3.65
CA ILE A 279 -7.92 -10.99 -4.19
C ILE A 279 -9.23 -10.22 -4.45
N ARG A 280 -9.65 -9.34 -3.54
CA ARG A 280 -10.86 -8.53 -3.75
C ARG A 280 -10.73 -7.63 -4.98
N GLN A 281 -9.59 -6.98 -5.18
CA GLN A 281 -9.35 -6.16 -6.38
C GLN A 281 -9.49 -6.99 -7.66
N HIS A 282 -8.96 -8.20 -7.68
CA HIS A 282 -9.12 -9.10 -8.83
C HIS A 282 -10.56 -9.57 -9.02
N ILE A 283 -11.29 -9.88 -7.94
CA ILE A 283 -12.73 -10.22 -8.02
C ILE A 283 -13.52 -9.07 -8.66
N LEU A 284 -13.30 -7.82 -8.21
CA LEU A 284 -13.96 -6.64 -8.76
C LEU A 284 -13.58 -6.42 -10.23
N ALA A 285 -12.30 -6.61 -10.60
CA ALA A 285 -11.87 -6.50 -11.98
C ALA A 285 -12.50 -7.57 -12.89
N LEU A 286 -12.65 -8.81 -12.40
CA LEU A 286 -13.35 -9.87 -13.12
C LEU A 286 -14.86 -9.60 -13.24
N GLU A 287 -15.48 -8.97 -12.23
CA GLU A 287 -16.87 -8.47 -12.29
C GLU A 287 -17.02 -7.39 -13.36
N CYS A 288 -16.15 -6.38 -13.37
CA CYS A 288 -16.15 -5.33 -14.39
C CYS A 288 -15.97 -5.88 -15.82
N ARG A 289 -15.20 -6.97 -15.98
CA ARG A 289 -15.04 -7.68 -17.25
C ARG A 289 -16.20 -8.61 -17.61
N GLY A 290 -17.18 -8.78 -16.71
CA GLY A 290 -18.34 -9.65 -16.90
C GLY A 290 -18.03 -11.14 -16.80
N ILE A 291 -16.86 -11.51 -16.30
CA ILE A 291 -16.44 -12.92 -16.09
C ILE A 291 -17.10 -13.46 -14.82
N LEU A 292 -17.09 -12.66 -13.75
CA LEU A 292 -17.81 -12.95 -12.52
C LEU A 292 -19.10 -12.12 -12.44
N LYS A 293 -20.12 -12.70 -11.83
CA LYS A 293 -21.39 -12.03 -11.55
C LYS A 293 -21.72 -12.16 -10.07
N ARG A 294 -21.88 -11.01 -9.41
CA ARG A 294 -22.41 -10.94 -8.06
C ARG A 294 -23.83 -11.48 -8.00
N GLN A 295 -24.09 -12.36 -7.04
CA GLN A 295 -25.41 -12.88 -6.81
C GLN A 295 -26.15 -12.01 -5.80
N PRO A 296 -27.44 -11.71 -6.01
CA PRO A 296 -28.24 -11.00 -5.01
C PRO A 296 -28.30 -11.83 -3.73
N THR A 297 -27.82 -11.26 -2.62
CA THR A 297 -28.11 -11.82 -1.30
C THR A 297 -29.56 -11.48 -0.96
N ILE A 298 -30.45 -12.47 -1.04
CA ILE A 298 -31.79 -12.35 -0.45
C ILE A 298 -31.57 -12.21 1.05
N PHE A 299 -31.92 -11.06 1.61
CA PHE A 299 -31.93 -10.86 3.06
C PHE A 299 -32.88 -11.89 3.68
N ASP A 300 -32.32 -12.88 4.37
CA ASP A 300 -33.09 -13.88 5.12
C ASP A 300 -33.10 -13.48 6.61
N PRO A 301 -34.19 -12.86 7.10
CA PRO A 301 -34.29 -12.44 8.49
C PRO A 301 -34.24 -13.61 9.50
N THR A 302 -34.40 -14.86 9.04
CA THR A 302 -34.43 -16.05 9.90
C THR A 302 -33.04 -16.62 10.20
N LYS A 303 -32.03 -16.33 9.36
CA LYS A 303 -30.63 -16.74 9.57
C LYS A 303 -29.90 -15.96 10.65
N ARG A 304 -30.59 -15.05 11.35
CA ARG A 304 -30.12 -14.45 12.60
C ARG A 304 -30.29 -15.43 13.76
N THR A 305 -29.80 -16.66 13.62
CA THR A 305 -29.65 -17.56 14.76
C THR A 305 -28.51 -17.04 15.61
N LYS A 306 -28.86 -16.14 16.52
CA LYS A 306 -28.03 -15.72 17.65
C LYS A 306 -27.60 -16.98 18.37
N ASN A 307 -26.29 -17.19 18.51
CA ASN A 307 -25.76 -17.81 19.73
C ASN A 307 -26.49 -17.15 20.90
N GLY A 308 -27.23 -17.93 21.68
CA GLY A 308 -28.29 -17.51 22.61
C GLY A 308 -27.84 -16.56 23.73
N MET A 309 -27.40 -15.35 23.37
CA MET A 309 -27.01 -14.29 24.27
C MET A 309 -27.98 -13.13 24.12
N ASP A 310 -28.54 -12.74 25.26
CA ASP A 310 -29.45 -11.62 25.43
C ASP A 310 -28.72 -10.29 25.19
N PRO A 311 -29.04 -9.54 24.12
CA PRO A 311 -28.36 -8.29 23.75
C PRO A 311 -28.51 -7.18 24.81
N THR A 312 -29.49 -7.29 25.70
CA THR A 312 -29.70 -6.34 26.80
C THR A 312 -28.65 -6.49 27.91
N LYS A 313 -27.94 -7.62 27.95
CA LYS A 313 -26.97 -7.96 28.99
C LYS A 313 -25.51 -7.80 28.56
N ILE A 314 -25.25 -7.56 27.27
CA ILE A 314 -23.90 -7.38 26.73
C ILE A 314 -23.53 -5.90 26.79
N LYS A 315 -22.55 -5.55 27.64
CA LYS A 315 -21.99 -4.19 27.72
C LYS A 315 -20.81 -4.07 26.77
N GLY A 316 -20.85 -3.09 25.86
CA GLY A 316 -19.72 -2.70 25.02
C GLY A 316 -18.75 -1.77 25.75
N PRO A 317 -17.68 -1.29 25.06
CA PRO A 317 -16.76 -0.29 25.60
C PRO A 317 -17.55 0.93 26.12
N GLY A 318 -17.24 1.38 27.34
CA GLY A 318 -17.97 2.48 28.00
C GLY A 318 -19.26 2.08 28.74
N GLY A 319 -19.56 0.77 28.89
CA GLY A 319 -20.63 0.29 29.78
C GLY A 319 -22.05 0.35 29.21
N LEU A 320 -22.20 0.74 27.94
CA LEU A 320 -23.49 0.79 27.23
C LEU A 320 -23.91 -0.60 26.73
N THR A 321 -25.19 -0.93 26.86
CA THR A 321 -25.73 -2.20 26.35
C THR A 321 -25.78 -2.20 24.82
N MET A 322 -25.58 -3.36 24.20
CA MET A 322 -25.64 -3.50 22.75
C MET A 322 -26.99 -3.04 22.18
N ASP A 323 -28.08 -3.24 22.93
CA ASP A 323 -29.41 -2.74 22.57
C ASP A 323 -29.49 -1.20 22.49
N ARG A 324 -28.87 -0.49 23.45
CA ARG A 324 -28.75 0.97 23.39
C ARG A 324 -27.90 1.44 22.21
N ILE A 325 -26.81 0.73 21.92
CA ILE A 325 -25.95 1.03 20.76
C ILE A 325 -26.75 0.85 19.45
N PHE A 326 -27.51 -0.25 19.32
CA PHE A 326 -28.38 -0.47 18.15
C PHE A 326 -29.52 0.54 18.05
N GLY A 327 -30.10 0.97 19.18
CA GLY A 327 -31.12 2.03 19.23
C GLY A 327 -30.59 3.39 18.78
N HIS A 328 -29.37 3.76 19.17
CA HIS A 328 -28.73 5.00 18.71
C HIS A 328 -28.40 4.94 17.21
N VAL A 329 -27.95 3.78 16.74
CA VAL A 329 -27.73 3.54 15.30
C VAL A 329 -29.05 3.62 14.52
N GLN A 330 -30.17 3.12 15.06
CA GLN A 330 -31.50 3.25 14.42
C GLN A 330 -32.04 4.69 14.44
N ALA A 331 -31.80 5.45 15.51
CA ALA A 331 -32.23 6.84 15.62
C ALA A 331 -31.43 7.78 14.69
N SER A 332 -30.12 7.57 14.56
CA SER A 332 -29.27 8.24 13.55
C SER A 332 -29.82 8.00 12.14
N ARG A 333 -30.11 6.72 11.82
CA ARG A 333 -30.67 6.32 10.52
C ARG A 333 -32.03 6.92 10.18
N ARG A 334 -32.85 7.33 11.18
CA ARG A 334 -34.12 8.03 10.91
C ARG A 334 -33.90 9.48 10.49
N MET A 335 -32.92 10.16 11.08
CA MET A 335 -32.56 11.52 10.68
C MET A 335 -31.92 11.54 9.29
N ASP A 336 -31.07 10.54 9.00
CA ASP A 336 -30.46 10.37 7.67
C ASP A 336 -31.52 10.05 6.60
N TRP A 337 -32.54 9.24 6.94
CA TRP A 337 -33.67 8.91 6.07
C TRP A 337 -34.61 10.09 5.77
N GLU A 338 -34.75 11.05 6.70
CA GLU A 338 -35.56 12.25 6.48
C GLU A 338 -34.84 13.32 5.66
N ALA A 339 -33.51 13.43 5.77
CA ALA A 339 -32.69 14.26 4.88
C ALA A 339 -32.72 13.74 3.42
N ASP A 340 -32.75 12.41 3.26
CA ASP A 340 -32.72 11.72 1.96
C ASP A 340 -34.07 11.77 1.20
N LYS A 341 -35.18 12.12 1.87
CA LYS A 341 -36.47 12.36 1.20
C LYS A 341 -36.44 13.53 0.22
N SER A 342 -35.54 14.50 0.41
CA SER A 342 -35.42 15.67 -0.47
C SER A 342 -34.70 15.38 -1.80
N ASN A 343 -34.07 14.20 -1.95
CA ASN A 343 -33.18 13.86 -3.07
C ASN A 343 -33.63 12.63 -3.88
N ARG A 344 -34.91 12.23 -3.75
CA ARG A 344 -35.48 11.01 -4.36
C ARG A 344 -35.64 11.13 -5.88
N ASN A 345 -34.56 10.89 -6.62
CA ASN A 345 -34.65 10.38 -7.99
C ASN A 345 -33.46 9.54 -8.47
N LYS A 346 -32.70 8.90 -7.58
CA LYS A 346 -31.76 7.82 -7.96
C LYS A 346 -31.77 6.71 -6.90
N THR A 347 -31.93 5.47 -7.37
CA THR A 347 -31.83 4.22 -6.60
C THR A 347 -30.38 3.99 -6.18
N THR A 348 -30.09 4.01 -4.88
CA THR A 348 -28.73 3.76 -4.36
C THR A 348 -28.71 2.76 -3.21
N ASP A 349 -27.74 1.85 -3.35
CA ASP A 349 -27.44 0.68 -2.55
C ASP A 349 -26.90 1.07 -1.16
N TYR A 350 -27.54 0.52 -0.13
CA TYR A 350 -27.26 0.72 1.29
C TYR A 350 -25.86 0.26 1.75
N MET A 351 -25.15 -0.55 0.96
CA MET A 351 -23.79 -1.01 1.28
C MET A 351 -22.71 0.04 1.02
N HIS A 352 -22.99 1.09 0.26
CA HIS A 352 -22.02 2.13 -0.10
C HIS A 352 -21.52 2.95 1.11
N ASP A 353 -22.34 3.06 2.16
CA ASP A 353 -22.11 4.04 3.24
C ASP A 353 -21.46 3.43 4.50
N ARG A 354 -21.34 2.10 4.58
CA ARG A 354 -20.90 1.41 5.82
C ARG A 354 -19.38 1.25 5.95
N ILE A 355 -18.64 1.77 4.98
CA ILE A 355 -17.23 1.47 4.70
C ILE A 355 -16.25 2.29 5.53
N GLN A 356 -16.62 3.48 6.01
CA GLN A 356 -15.60 4.44 6.44
C GLN A 356 -15.06 4.28 7.87
N ASN A 357 -15.54 3.34 8.69
CA ASN A 357 -15.21 3.36 10.12
C ASN A 357 -14.83 1.99 10.70
N ARG A 358 -13.54 1.65 10.65
CA ARG A 358 -12.82 0.84 11.65
C ARG A 358 -11.30 0.99 11.52
N VAL A 359 -10.72 1.70 12.49
CA VAL A 359 -9.28 1.96 12.62
C VAL A 359 -8.65 0.89 13.53
N SER A 360 -7.83 0.02 12.93
CA SER A 360 -6.65 -0.61 13.56
C SER A 360 -5.71 -1.28 12.54
N THR A 361 -5.82 -0.94 11.26
CA THR A 361 -5.08 -1.56 10.14
C THR A 361 -4.55 -0.50 9.19
N HIS A 362 -3.37 -0.74 8.62
CA HIS A 362 -2.66 0.20 7.76
C HIS A 362 -3.51 0.62 6.52
N PRO A 363 -3.49 1.89 6.06
CA PRO A 363 -4.46 2.45 5.11
C PRO A 363 -4.54 1.75 3.74
N ILE A 364 -3.45 1.13 3.27
CA ILE A 364 -3.49 0.30 2.05
C ILE A 364 -4.41 -0.91 2.15
N HIS A 365 -4.68 -1.37 3.35
CA HIS A 365 -5.23 -2.71 3.55
C HIS A 365 -6.72 -2.69 3.93
N ALA A 366 -7.33 -1.50 4.04
CA ALA A 366 -8.73 -1.31 4.42
C ALA A 366 -9.68 -0.95 3.26
N ASN A 367 -9.16 -0.47 2.13
CA ASN A 367 -9.96 0.29 1.15
C ASN A 367 -10.55 -0.52 -0.02
N VAL A 368 -10.68 -1.84 0.12
CA VAL A 368 -11.44 -2.62 -0.87
C VAL A 368 -12.75 -3.04 -0.25
N ASP A 369 -13.78 -2.27 -0.58
CA ASP A 369 -15.14 -2.31 -0.05
C ASP A 369 -15.95 -3.51 -0.52
N LEU A 370 -15.34 -4.69 -0.45
CA LEU A 370 -15.98 -5.94 -0.78
C LEU A 370 -16.11 -6.82 0.47
N SER A 371 -17.36 -6.95 0.92
CA SER A 371 -17.72 -7.82 2.04
C SER A 371 -17.33 -9.28 1.76
N TYR A 372 -16.91 -9.95 2.83
CA TYR A 372 -16.62 -11.38 2.84
C TYR A 372 -17.84 -12.24 2.46
N ASP A 373 -19.05 -11.73 2.66
CA ASP A 373 -20.31 -12.47 2.49
C ASP A 373 -20.96 -12.25 1.10
N VAL A 374 -20.26 -11.60 0.16
CA VAL A 374 -20.76 -11.44 -1.21
C VAL A 374 -20.61 -12.75 -1.97
N PHE A 375 -21.68 -13.18 -2.63
CA PHE A 375 -21.71 -14.41 -3.41
C PHE A 375 -21.40 -14.16 -4.89
N TRP A 376 -20.62 -15.06 -5.48
CA TRP A 376 -20.09 -14.96 -6.84
C TRP A 376 -20.37 -16.23 -7.64
N LYS A 377 -20.63 -16.06 -8.94
CA LYS A 377 -20.65 -17.12 -9.94
C LYS A 377 -19.93 -16.67 -11.18
N CYS A 378 -19.37 -17.61 -11.94
CA CYS A 378 -19.00 -17.33 -13.33
C CYS A 378 -20.24 -17.12 -14.19
N LYS A 379 -20.13 -16.21 -15.16
CA LYS A 379 -21.17 -16.01 -16.16
C LYS A 379 -21.19 -17.14 -17.19
#